data_AF-A0A843BNS5-F1
#
_entry.id   AF-A0A843BNS5-F1
#
_cell.length_a   1.000
_cell.length_b   1.000
_cell.length_c   1.000
_cell.angle_alpha   90.00
_cell.angle_beta   90.00
_cell.angle_gamma   90.00
#
_symmetry.space_group_name_H-M   'P 1'
#
loop_
_entity.id
_entity.type
_entity.pdbx_description
1 polymer ?
#
loop_
_entity_poly.entity_id
_entity_poly.type
_entity_poly.pdbx_seq_one_letter_code
_entity_poly.pdbx_strand_id
1 'polypeptide(L)' 'MVGYMGDKATMIVHHLAAMSSDCRIYHVKKENRLYFVPDTLDQARKENFGTCKYCNKTTS' A
#
# COMPACT_ATOMS: atom_id res chain seq x y z
N MET A 1 -3.40 9.41 10.82
CA MET A 1 -4.30 8.59 9.98
C MET A 1 -3.40 7.83 9.03
N VAL A 2 -3.38 6.50 9.11
CA VAL A 2 -2.43 5.68 8.32
C VAL A 2 -2.96 5.60 6.90
N GLY A 3 -2.30 6.28 5.97
CA GLY A 3 -2.65 6.39 4.57
C GLY A 3 -2.03 5.31 3.69
N TYR A 4 -0.91 4.71 4.10
CA TYR A 4 -0.17 3.72 3.31
C TYR A 4 0.13 2.43 4.08
N MET A 5 -0.04 1.29 3.42
CA MET A 5 0.28 -0.03 3.96
C MET A 5 1.13 -0.81 2.96
N GLY A 6 2.33 -1.20 3.36
CA GLY A 6 3.19 -2.10 2.60
C GLY A 6 2.80 -3.56 2.78
N ASP A 7 2.91 -4.34 1.71
CA ASP A 7 2.95 -5.79 1.73
C ASP A 7 4.39 -6.24 1.51
N LYS A 8 5.04 -6.80 2.55
CA LYS A 8 6.42 -7.30 2.48
C LYS A 8 6.56 -8.52 1.57
N ALA A 9 5.50 -9.29 1.33
CA ALA A 9 5.58 -10.49 0.51
C ALA A 9 5.67 -10.15 -0.98
N THR A 10 4.91 -9.15 -1.42
CA THR A 10 4.92 -8.69 -2.81
C THR A 10 5.76 -7.43 -3.03
N MET A 11 6.27 -6.83 -1.95
CA MET A 11 6.93 -5.52 -1.96
C MET A 11 6.03 -4.45 -2.62
N ILE A 12 4.73 -4.42 -2.28
CA ILE A 12 3.77 -3.45 -2.83
C ILE A 12 3.20 -2.56 -1.74
N VAL A 13 3.17 -1.25 -1.98
CA VAL A 13 2.46 -0.29 -1.12
C VAL A 13 1.05 -0.05 -1.62
N HIS A 14 0.09 -0.18 -0.71
CA HIS A 14 -1.32 0.05 -0.91
C HIS A 14 -1.74 1.36 -0.23
N HIS A 15 -2.61 2.12 -0.89
CA HIS A 15 -3.21 3.31 -0.32
C HIS A 15 -4.50 2.94 0.42
N LEU A 16 -4.52 3.11 1.74
CA LEU A 16 -5.65 2.76 2.59
C LEU A 16 -6.88 3.67 2.35
N ALA A 17 -6.65 4.92 1.92
CA ALA A 17 -7.72 5.87 1.65
C ALA A 17 -8.26 5.83 0.21
N ALA A 18 -7.44 5.39 -0.76
CA ALA A 18 -7.77 5.40 -2.19
C ALA A 18 -7.79 3.97 -2.81
N MET A 19 -8.10 2.95 -2.01
CA MET A 19 -8.18 1.57 -2.50
C MET A 19 -9.44 1.34 -3.35
N SER A 20 -9.27 0.81 -4.56
CA SER A 20 -10.38 0.24 -5.33
C SER A 20 -10.71 -1.18 -4.85
N SER A 21 -11.87 -1.71 -5.22
CA SER A 21 -12.24 -3.11 -4.94
C SER A 21 -11.25 -4.14 -5.51
N ASP A 22 -10.50 -3.77 -6.57
CA ASP A 22 -9.45 -4.59 -7.17
C ASP A 22 -8.12 -4.56 -6.39
N CYS A 23 -7.95 -3.60 -5.48
CA CYS A 23 -6.81 -3.52 -4.57
C CYS A 23 -6.95 -4.70 -3.58
N ARG A 24 -6.20 -5.81 -3.82
CA ARG A 24 -6.20 -7.04 -2.97
C ARG A 24 -5.58 -6.84 -1.58
N ILE A 25 -5.65 -5.64 -1.02
CA ILE A 25 -5.08 -5.29 0.28
C ILE A 25 -5.64 -6.16 1.42
N TYR A 26 -6.90 -6.58 1.32
CA TYR A 26 -7.54 -7.49 2.28
C TYR A 26 -6.92 -8.89 2.28
N HIS A 27 -6.33 -9.32 1.18
CA HIS A 27 -5.62 -10.60 1.07
C HIS A 27 -4.21 -10.54 1.65
N VAL A 28 -3.70 -9.34 1.98
CA VAL A 28 -2.39 -9.20 2.63
C VAL A 28 -2.50 -9.74 4.05
N LYS A 29 -1.75 -10.81 4.30
CA LYS A 29 -1.65 -11.43 5.62
C LYS A 29 -1.13 -10.43 6.64
N LYS A 30 -1.65 -10.46 7.87
CA LYS A 30 -1.26 -9.53 8.94
C LYS A 30 0.25 -9.50 9.19
N GLU A 31 0.92 -10.64 9.11
CA GLU A 31 2.37 -10.78 9.26
C GLU A 31 3.18 -10.02 8.20
N ASN A 32 2.63 -9.84 7.01
CA ASN A 32 3.28 -9.16 5.90
C ASN A 32 2.96 -7.67 5.83
N ARG A 33 2.05 -7.18 6.69
CA ARG A 33 1.67 -5.77 6.72
C ARG A 33 2.81 -4.95 7.31
N LEU A 34 3.26 -3.95 6.57
CA LEU A 34 4.20 -2.94 7.02
C LEU A 34 3.50 -1.58 7.03
N TYR A 35 3.68 -0.83 8.11
CA TYR A 35 3.24 0.55 8.21
C TYR A 35 4.46 1.45 8.20
N PHE A 36 4.40 2.52 7.41
CA PHE A 36 5.53 3.41 7.21
C PHE A 36 5.48 4.55 8.21
N VAL A 37 6.66 4.96 8.71
CA VAL A 37 6.84 6.13 9.56
C VAL A 37 8.01 6.94 9.00
N PRO A 38 7.78 8.11 8.39
CA PRO A 38 6.48 8.76 8.18
C PRO A 38 5.62 8.03 7.15
N ASP A 39 4.29 8.09 7.32
CA ASP A 39 3.31 7.44 6.45
C ASP A 39 3.22 8.15 5.09
N THR A 40 4.21 7.89 4.24
CA THR A 40 4.39 8.55 2.94
C THR A 40 4.77 7.53 1.88
N LEU A 41 4.29 7.76 0.65
CA LEU A 41 4.72 6.99 -0.52
C LEU A 41 6.24 7.08 -0.75
N ASP A 42 6.86 8.19 -0.38
CA ASP A 42 8.31 8.38 -0.49
C ASP A 42 9.09 7.40 0.39
N GLN A 43 8.63 7.21 1.64
CA GLN A 43 9.22 6.24 2.56
C GLN A 43 9.08 4.80 2.02
N ALA A 44 7.89 4.46 1.50
CA ALA A 44 7.67 3.17 0.87
C ALA A 44 8.60 2.94 -0.35
N ARG A 45 8.81 3.98 -1.17
CA ARG A 45 9.74 3.93 -2.31
C ARG A 45 11.19 3.76 -1.88
N LYS A 46 11.62 4.42 -0.79
CA LYS A 46 12.96 4.23 -0.21
C LYS A 46 13.20 2.79 0.24
N GLU A 47 12.14 2.11 0.70
CA GLU A 47 12.18 0.70 1.08
C GLU A 47 11.92 -0.26 -0.10
N ASN A 48 11.98 0.24 -1.35
CA ASN A 48 11.78 -0.53 -2.59
C ASN A 48 10.37 -1.11 -2.77
N PHE A 49 9.35 -0.53 -2.13
CA PHE A 49 7.97 -0.93 -2.39
C PHE A 49 7.44 -0.30 -3.69
N GLY A 50 6.92 -1.14 -4.57
CA GLY A 50 6.19 -0.71 -5.76
C GLY A 50 4.78 -0.20 -5.40
N THR A 51 4.29 0.83 -6.09
CA THR A 51 2.93 1.33 -5.84
C THR A 51 1.88 0.39 -6.44
N CYS A 52 0.85 0.06 -5.66
CA CYS A 52 -0.25 -0.75 -6.17
C CYS A 52 -0.99 -0.03 -7.29
N LYS A 53 -1.11 -0.70 -8.45
CA LYS A 53 -1.76 -0.15 -9.65
C LYS A 53 -3.26 0.12 -9.49
N TYR A 54 -3.89 -0.53 -8.51
CA TYR A 54 -5.34 -0.44 -8.27
C TYR A 54 -5.71 0.64 -7.25
N CYS A 55 -4.83 0.92 -6.28
CA CYS A 55 -5.12 1.89 -5.22
C CYS A 55 -4.78 3.35 -5.66
N ASN A 56 -4.41 3.58 -6.92
CA ASN A 56 -4.27 4.89 -7.56
C ASN A 56 -5.38 5.18 -8.59
N LYS A 57 -6.28 4.22 -8.81
CA LYS A 57 -7.45 4.41 -9.67
C LYS A 57 -8.62 4.88 -8.81
N THR A 58 -8.50 6.07 -8.25
CA THR A 58 -9.70 6.83 -7.97
C THR A 58 -10.30 7.21 -9.33
N THR A 59 -11.55 6.84 -9.47
CA THR A 59 -12.46 6.96 -10.62
C THR A 59 -12.42 8.31 -11.35
N SER A 60 -12.76 8.20 -12.65
CA SER A 60 -13.11 9.23 -13.64
C SER A 60 -13.78 10.50 -13.13
#